data_AF-A0A3L8S7Z4-F1
#
_entry.id   AF-A0A3L8S7Z4-F1
#
_cell.length_a   1.000
_cell.length_b   1.000
_cell.length_c   1.000
_cell.angle_alpha   90.00
_cell.angle_beta   90.00
_cell.angle_gamma   90.00
#
_symmetry.space_group_name_H-M   'P 1'
#
loop_
_entity.id
_entity.type
_entity.pdbx_description
1 polymer ?
#
loop_
_entity_poly.entity_id
_entity_poly.type
_entity_poly.pdbx_seq_one_letter_code
_entity_poly.pdbx_strand_id
1 'polypeptide(L)' 'MKNGVLLMESEHIKFVENTTLCILRASISDSGYYTCVVSNAVSQNETSFLLKVHHSTYVVLPVVLTCVVIGSLAGGC' A
#
# COMPACT_ATOMS: atom_id res chain seq x y z
N MET A 1 -14.25 -11.80 3.41
CA MET A 1 -13.33 -12.92 3.73
C MET A 1 -11.96 -12.65 3.12
N LYS A 2 -10.89 -13.20 3.69
CA LYS A 2 -9.53 -13.21 3.10
C LYS A 2 -9.01 -14.65 3.07
N ASN A 3 -8.63 -15.14 1.90
CA ASN A 3 -8.10 -16.49 1.69
C ASN A 3 -9.00 -17.59 2.30
N GLY A 4 -10.32 -17.44 2.16
CA GLY A 4 -11.31 -18.38 2.73
C GLY A 4 -11.59 -18.20 4.23
N VAL A 5 -10.94 -17.26 4.91
CA VAL A 5 -11.14 -16.99 6.35
C VAL A 5 -12.02 -15.74 6.54
N LEU A 6 -12.94 -15.78 7.52
CA LEU A 6 -13.73 -14.62 7.91
C LEU A 6 -12.83 -13.54 8.52
N LEU A 7 -13.02 -12.31 8.06
CA LEU A 7 -12.30 -11.15 8.59
C LEU A 7 -13.09 -10.61 9.77
N MET A 8 -12.40 -10.31 10.88
CA MET A 8 -12.99 -9.68 12.05
C MET A 8 -12.56 -8.21 12.13
N GLU A 9 -13.45 -7.37 12.65
CA GLU A 9 -13.14 -5.96 12.89
C GLU A 9 -12.01 -5.84 13.93
N SER A 10 -11.08 -4.92 13.69
CA SER A 10 -9.94 -4.65 14.55
C SER A 10 -9.50 -3.19 14.41
N GLU A 11 -8.36 -2.82 14.99
CA GLU A 11 -7.72 -1.51 14.71
C GLU A 11 -7.17 -1.42 13.29
N HIS A 12 -6.79 -2.57 12.69
CA HIS A 12 -6.24 -2.65 11.33
C HIS A 12 -7.32 -2.78 10.26
N ILE A 13 -8.45 -3.41 10.59
CA ILE A 13 -9.54 -3.71 9.66
C ILE A 13 -10.85 -3.09 10.16
N LYS A 14 -11.48 -2.26 9.32
CA LYS A 14 -12.78 -1.63 9.59
C LYS A 14 -13.81 -1.99 8.52
N PHE A 15 -15.06 -2.13 8.94
CA PHE A 15 -16.20 -2.28 8.06
C PHE A 15 -17.06 -1.02 8.15
N VAL A 16 -17.13 -0.28 7.04
CA VAL A 16 -17.95 0.94 6.94
C VAL A 16 -19.28 0.55 6.29
N GLU A 17 -20.38 0.84 6.99
CA GLU A 17 -21.76 0.57 6.55
C GLU A 17 -22.04 -0.88 6.14
N ASN A 18 -21.20 -1.84 6.57
CA ASN A 18 -21.24 -3.25 6.17
C ASN A 18 -21.05 -3.51 4.66
N THR A 19 -20.74 -2.50 3.87
CA THR A 19 -20.53 -2.59 2.42
C THR A 19 -19.08 -2.39 2.03
N THR A 20 -18.30 -1.70 2.86
CA THR A 20 -16.94 -1.28 2.52
C THR A 20 -15.93 -1.80 3.53
N LEU A 21 -14.93 -2.53 3.04
CA LEU A 21 -13.78 -2.96 3.81
C LEU A 21 -12.68 -1.89 3.75
N CYS A 22 -12.26 -1.39 4.91
CA CYS A 22 -11.14 -0.46 5.04
C CYS A 22 -9.98 -1.14 5.78
N ILE A 23 -8.78 -1.09 5.20
CA ILE A 23 -7.54 -1.63 5.79
C ILE A 23 -6.63 -0.45 6.09
N LEU A 24 -6.43 -0.17 7.37
CA LEU A 24 -5.61 0.95 7.84
C LEU A 24 -4.13 0.55 7.82
N ARG A 25 -3.22 1.46 7.43
CA ARG A 25 -1.77 1.19 7.41
C ARG A 25 -1.40 -0.12 6.68
N ALA A 26 -1.95 -0.31 5.48
CA ALA A 26 -1.76 -1.52 4.70
C ALA A 26 -0.28 -1.92 4.50
N SER A 27 -0.01 -3.21 4.61
CA SER A 27 1.30 -3.84 4.54
C SER A 27 1.33 -4.97 3.50
N ILE A 28 2.51 -5.49 3.14
CA ILE A 28 2.61 -6.63 2.21
C ILE A 28 1.79 -7.83 2.70
N SER A 29 1.75 -8.05 4.02
CA SER A 29 1.00 -9.14 4.68
C SER A 29 -0.52 -9.05 4.44
N ASP A 30 -1.03 -7.88 4.05
CA ASP A 30 -2.44 -7.69 3.69
C ASP A 30 -2.77 -8.23 2.30
N SER A 31 -1.77 -8.53 1.47
CA SER A 31 -2.01 -9.16 0.17
C SER A 31 -2.74 -10.50 0.32
N GLY A 32 -3.66 -10.79 -0.59
CA GLY A 32 -4.45 -12.02 -0.57
C GLY A 32 -5.69 -11.94 -1.44
N TYR A 33 -6.39 -13.06 -1.54
CA TYR A 33 -7.69 -13.13 -2.19
C TYR A 33 -8.78 -12.67 -1.22
N TYR A 34 -9.46 -11.60 -1.58
CA TYR A 34 -10.59 -11.06 -0.83
C TYR A 34 -11.89 -11.44 -1.53
N THR A 35 -12.83 -11.93 -0.74
CA THR A 35 -14.17 -12.28 -1.20
C THR A 35 -15.18 -11.45 -0.44
N CYS A 36 -15.97 -10.66 -1.17
CA CYS A 36 -17.18 -10.04 -0.66
C CYS A 36 -18.32 -11.05 -0.78
N VAL A 37 -19.04 -11.27 0.31
CA VAL A 37 -20.19 -12.17 0.38
C VAL A 37 -21.37 -11.32 0.80
N VAL A 38 -22.40 -11.28 -0.04
CA VAL A 38 -23.66 -10.59 0.24
C VAL A 38 -24.74 -11.64 0.29
N SER A 39 -25.40 -11.77 1.43
CA SER A 39 -26.46 -12.75 1.64
C SER A 39 -27.74 -12.09 2.12
N ASN A 40 -28.85 -12.70 1.74
CA ASN A 40 -30.19 -12.45 2.27
C ASN A 40 -30.85 -13.80 2.59
N ALA A 41 -32.04 -13.80 3.15
CA ALA A 41 -32.77 -15.01 3.60
C ALA A 41 -32.98 -16.08 2.51
N VAL A 42 -32.89 -15.71 1.23
CA VAL A 42 -33.19 -16.58 0.08
C VAL A 42 -31.96 -16.85 -0.78
N SER A 43 -30.97 -15.96 -0.80
CA SER A 43 -29.84 -16.04 -1.74
C SER A 43 -28.55 -15.51 -1.15
N GLN A 44 -27.44 -15.96 -1.74
CA GLN A 44 -26.09 -15.50 -1.45
C GLN A 44 -25.37 -15.26 -2.77
N ASN A 45 -24.70 -14.13 -2.86
CA ASN A 45 -23.87 -13.76 -3.98
C ASN A 45 -22.46 -13.42 -3.51
N GLU A 46 -21.47 -13.75 -4.33
CA GLU A 46 -20.06 -13.59 -3.96
C GLU A 46 -19.28 -12.96 -5.09
N THR A 47 -18.28 -12.15 -4.73
CA THR A 47 -17.34 -11.57 -5.69
C THR A 47 -15.95 -11.61 -5.09
N SER A 48 -15.00 -12.18 -5.83
CA SER A 48 -13.63 -12.38 -5.38
C SER A 48 -12.63 -11.60 -6.24
N PHE A 49 -11.60 -11.04 -5.60
CA PHE A 49 -10.50 -10.34 -6.27
C PHE A 49 -9.18 -10.50 -5.50
N LEU A 50 -8.05 -10.34 -6.19
CA LEU A 50 -6.72 -10.37 -5.60
C LEU A 50 -6.31 -8.96 -5.19
N LEU A 51 -6.08 -8.73 -3.89
CA LEU A 51 -5.41 -7.54 -3.39
C LEU A 51 -3.90 -7.80 -3.34
N LYS A 52 -3.11 -6.94 -3.99
CA LYS A 52 -1.65 -7.02 -3.97
C LYS A 52 -1.07 -5.69 -3.49
N VAL A 53 -0.40 -5.73 -2.34
CA VAL A 53 0.25 -4.58 -1.73
C VAL A 53 1.75 -4.63 -2.03
N HIS A 54 2.31 -3.52 -2.49
CA HIS A 54 3.72 -3.39 -2.83
C HIS A 54 4.42 -2.41 -1.88
N HIS A 55 5.71 -2.63 -1.62
CA HIS A 55 6.54 -1.61 -0.99
C HIS A 55 6.77 -0.44 -1.94
N SER A 56 6.61 0.77 -1.44
CA SER A 56 7.10 1.96 -2.12
C SER A 56 8.62 2.04 -1.89
N THR A 57 9.42 1.71 -2.89
CA THR A 57 10.87 1.88 -2.83
C THR A 57 11.22 3.31 -3.24
N TYR A 58 11.46 4.19 -2.25
CA TYR A 58 12.10 5.47 -2.49
C TYR A 58 13.59 5.24 -2.72
N VAL A 59 14.02 5.21 -3.98
CA VAL A 59 15.44 5.31 -4.34
C VAL A 59 15.86 6.76 -4.14
N VAL A 60 16.51 7.07 -3.01
CA VAL A 60 17.29 8.30 -2.88
C VAL A 60 18.51 8.14 -3.78
N LEU A 61 18.44 8.70 -4.99
CA LEU A 61 19.58 8.81 -5.90
C LEU A 61 20.68 9.63 -5.15
N PRO A 62 21.97 9.23 -5.16
CA PRO A 62 23.00 10.10 -4.60
C PRO A 62 23.06 11.37 -5.46
N VAL A 63 22.69 12.51 -4.88
CA VAL A 63 22.96 13.83 -5.43
C VAL A 63 24.48 14.01 -5.44
N VAL A 64 25.13 13.64 -6.54
CA VAL A 64 26.53 13.99 -6.76
C VAL A 64 26.56 15.45 -7.20
N LEU A 65 26.73 16.36 -6.23
CA LEU A 65 27.09 17.75 -6.50
C LEU A 65 28.56 17.94 -6.14
N THR A 66 29.47 17.42 -6.96
CA THR A 66 30.87 17.82 -6.88
C THR A 66 31.07 19.06 -7.73
N CYS A 67 31.02 20.23 -7.10
CA CYS A 67 31.49 21.47 -7.72
C CYS A 67 33.02 21.38 -7.85
N VAL A 68 33.53 21.05 -9.05
CA VAL A 68 34.96 21.17 -9.34
C VAL A 68 35.24 22.63 -9.72
N VAL A 69 35.80 23.40 -8.80
CA VAL A 69 36.35 24.73 -9.13
C VAL A 69 37.77 24.52 -9.65
N ILE A 70 37.93 24.49 -10.97
CA ILE A 70 39.25 24.49 -11.61
C ILE A 70 39.76 25.94 -11.65
N GLY A 71 40.42 26.37 -10.57
CA GLY A 71 41.35 27.51 -10.56
C GLY A 71 40.72 28.91 -10.54
N SER A 72 41.34 29.80 -9.76
CA SER A 72 41.21 31.25 -9.95
C SER A 72 42.62 31.82 -10.04
N LEU A 73 42.97 32.32 -11.23
CA LEU A 73 44.16 33.12 -11.48
C LEU A 73 43.75 34.59 -11.35
N ALA A 74 44.16 35.23 -10.27
CA ALA A 74 44.26 36.68 -10.17
C ALA A 74 45.40 36.95 -9.17
N GLY A 75 46.57 37.46 -9.50
CA GLY A 75 46.93 38.34 -10.61
C GLY A 75 47.25 39.72 -10.04
N GLY A 76 48.51 39.91 -9.64
CA GLY A 76 49.16 41.22 -9.46
C GLY A 76 49.18 41.77 -8.04
N CYS A 77 50.40 41.91 -7.48
CA CYS A 77 50.72 42.90 -6.44
C CYS A 77 51.12 44.22 -7.11
#